data_AF-A0A947JRM8-F1
#
_entry.id   AF-A0A947JRM8-F1
#
_cell.length_a   1.000
_cell.length_b   1.000
_cell.length_c   1.000
_cell.angle_alpha   90.00
_cell.angle_beta   90.00
_cell.angle_gamma   90.00
#
_symmetry.space_group_name_H-M   'P 1'
#
loop_
_entity.id
_entity.type
_entity.pdbx_description
1 polymer ?
#
loop_
_entity_poly.entity_id
_entity_poly.type
_entity_poly.pdbx_seq_one_letter_code
_entity_poly.pdbx_strand_id
1 'polypeptide(L)'
;MKIKSIILFLFITVSLIIPVKALCEEPAIVNDIVFDIQGDTVKISIAANKALQIETFKNESGSNNYIVLDFIGDVYCDLPPIIEVNKGIVDKISLIRGEEKKITIFSKDYYALDFLAANLKNPADYDVSKNGTIIDLNIGPAQIRAAKTIEKKIIEAKPQVKKEEKKEIKQEVKQTVKQRVKREEKKDIRIAAARPIPAKKAELSKEEKTRKPKRIRKERKKKERKKKEPKEKAKVKTKEEPKRKEIAASDRPAYPIDKIVQDVIKEKEQTISEIDGLSSEVKKMEEELNMSQGEQSKLEGQIEKIMSRLGEIKDILDEKVKRKDKLTGRIEDLVSKKREYAKLEKEFNSISQKRDEITREADDLNTNAYAIKNKLDGIELEKKALQEQMDAVSSRYSKIKNEYEEKKQLKESAVKDIETRSKKFEEMKQELEKIDSRKESLEKEIKDLEARSRDLENEMAKIKDSLGNKNASVSELQKEYDRLKQALESSVTQQLEVENKYRETKSEYENIKREMDRFLNK
;
A
#
# COMPACT_ATOMS: atom_id res chain seq x y z
N MET A 1 13.41 -67.98 -43.46
CA MET A 1 14.48 -67.06 -43.02
C MET A 1 14.09 -65.61 -43.37
N LYS A 2 14.35 -64.62 -42.51
CA LYS A 2 14.29 -63.16 -42.75
C LYS A 2 12.97 -62.39 -42.53
N ILE A 3 12.27 -62.54 -41.39
CA ILE A 3 11.30 -61.50 -40.93
C ILE A 3 11.49 -61.13 -39.44
N LYS A 4 12.03 -62.03 -38.60
CA LYS A 4 12.23 -61.75 -37.16
C LYS A 4 13.43 -60.84 -36.80
N SER A 5 14.33 -60.52 -37.75
CA SER A 5 15.49 -59.65 -37.46
C SER A 5 15.24 -58.15 -37.65
N ILE A 6 14.14 -57.74 -38.30
CA ILE A 6 13.89 -56.30 -38.57
C ILE A 6 13.13 -55.62 -37.42
N ILE A 7 12.31 -56.36 -36.66
CA ILE A 7 11.55 -55.81 -35.53
C ILE A 7 12.45 -55.60 -34.29
N LEU A 8 13.53 -56.37 -34.16
CA LEU A 8 14.50 -56.19 -33.07
C LEU A 8 15.46 -55.01 -33.31
N PHE A 9 15.60 -54.54 -34.56
CA PHE A 9 16.45 -53.38 -34.89
C PHE A 9 15.70 -52.04 -34.81
N LEU A 10 14.36 -52.06 -34.83
CA LEU A 10 13.55 -50.84 -34.67
C LEU A 10 13.20 -50.50 -33.20
N PHE A 11 13.41 -51.44 -32.27
CA PHE A 11 13.17 -51.23 -30.84
C PHE A 11 14.41 -50.74 -30.07
N ILE A 12 15.59 -50.71 -30.72
CA ILE A 12 16.85 -50.30 -30.09
C ILE A 12 17.22 -48.84 -30.42
N THR A 13 16.67 -48.26 -31.49
CA THR A 13 16.95 -46.87 -31.89
C THR A 13 15.95 -45.83 -31.38
N VAL A 14 14.87 -46.26 -30.73
CA VAL A 14 13.97 -45.37 -29.96
C VAL A 14 14.33 -45.44 -28.46
N SER A 15 15.63 -45.47 -28.16
CA SER A 15 16.12 -45.13 -26.83
C SER A 15 15.99 -43.62 -26.67
N LEU A 16 14.94 -43.21 -25.97
CA LEU A 16 14.93 -42.10 -25.02
C LEU A 16 15.94 -40.99 -25.32
N ILE A 17 15.60 -40.09 -26.23
CA ILE A 17 15.97 -38.68 -26.04
C ILE A 17 14.94 -38.12 -25.05
N ILE A 18 14.98 -38.60 -23.81
CA ILE A 18 14.49 -37.78 -22.70
C ILE A 18 15.52 -36.65 -22.63
N PRO A 19 15.12 -35.37 -22.70
CA PRO A 19 16.03 -34.32 -22.32
C PRO A 19 16.38 -34.52 -20.85
N VAL A 20 17.51 -35.19 -20.57
CA VAL A 20 18.17 -35.28 -19.25
C VAL A 20 18.66 -33.88 -18.81
N LYS A 21 18.22 -32.80 -19.45
CA LYS A 21 18.47 -31.41 -19.04
C LYS A 21 17.67 -30.99 -17.80
N ALA A 22 16.75 -31.80 -17.28
CA ALA A 22 16.32 -31.70 -15.88
C ALA A 22 17.34 -32.36 -14.93
N LEU A 23 18.64 -32.23 -15.27
CA LEU A 23 19.79 -32.56 -14.44
C LEU A 23 19.71 -31.66 -13.21
N CYS A 24 19.24 -32.23 -12.11
CA CYS A 24 19.42 -31.79 -10.71
C CYS A 24 20.06 -30.40 -10.61
N GLU A 25 19.26 -29.34 -10.81
CA GLU A 25 19.78 -27.99 -10.62
C GLU A 25 20.24 -27.90 -9.17
N GLU A 26 21.53 -27.64 -8.95
CA GLU A 26 22.05 -27.49 -7.59
C GLU A 26 21.20 -26.47 -6.83
N PRO A 27 20.71 -26.80 -5.62
CA PRO A 27 19.86 -25.89 -4.87
C PRO A 27 20.61 -24.60 -4.56
N ALA A 28 19.88 -23.50 -4.46
CA ALA A 28 20.44 -22.24 -4.02
C ALA A 28 20.74 -22.32 -2.52
N ILE A 29 22.00 -22.13 -2.13
CA ILE A 29 22.49 -22.27 -0.75
C ILE A 29 23.11 -20.95 -0.31
N VAL A 30 22.62 -20.38 0.79
CA VAL A 30 23.28 -19.30 1.51
C VAL A 30 24.42 -19.90 2.32
N ASN A 31 25.64 -19.54 1.94
CA ASN A 31 26.87 -20.08 2.53
C ASN A 31 27.32 -19.29 3.76
N ASP A 32 27.13 -17.96 3.74
CA ASP A 32 27.65 -17.09 4.78
C ASP A 32 26.87 -15.77 4.86
N ILE A 33 26.86 -15.17 6.07
CA ILE A 33 26.32 -13.84 6.34
C ILE A 33 27.38 -13.06 7.11
N VAL A 34 27.99 -12.09 6.43
CA VAL A 34 29.06 -11.25 6.97
C VAL A 34 28.52 -9.88 7.33
N PHE A 35 28.99 -9.34 8.46
CA PHE A 35 28.61 -8.03 8.96
C PHE A 35 29.81 -7.09 8.92
N ASP A 36 29.69 -5.97 8.20
CA ASP A 36 30.63 -4.85 8.27
C ASP A 36 29.94 -3.68 8.97
N ILE A 37 30.52 -3.23 10.09
CA ILE A 37 29.92 -2.26 11.00
C ILE A 37 30.80 -1.01 11.03
N GLN A 38 30.26 0.10 10.55
CA GLN A 38 30.93 1.39 10.49
C GLN A 38 30.06 2.43 11.22
N GLY A 39 30.29 2.58 12.53
CA GLY A 39 29.46 3.43 13.39
C GLY A 39 28.02 2.92 13.48
N ASP A 40 27.05 3.75 13.10
CA ASP A 40 25.62 3.40 13.07
C ASP A 40 25.18 2.74 11.76
N THR A 41 26.10 2.58 10.80
CA THR A 41 25.83 1.87 9.55
C THR A 41 26.26 0.42 9.67
N VAL A 42 25.39 -0.48 9.23
CA VAL A 42 25.63 -1.93 9.19
C VAL A 42 25.39 -2.40 7.78
N LYS A 43 26.42 -2.99 7.17
CA LYS A 43 26.33 -3.70 5.90
C LYS A 43 26.25 -5.20 6.20
N ILE A 44 25.18 -5.83 5.73
CA ILE A 44 24.98 -7.28 5.81
C ILE A 44 25.21 -7.84 4.41
N SER A 45 26.26 -8.65 4.25
CA SER A 45 26.61 -9.30 2.99
C SER A 45 26.22 -10.79 3.07
N ILE A 46 25.26 -11.19 2.25
CA ILE A 46 24.73 -12.55 2.16
C ILE A 46 25.37 -13.21 0.94
N ALA A 47 26.23 -14.20 1.15
CA ALA A 47 26.92 -14.93 0.10
C ALA A 47 26.21 -16.25 -0.20
N ALA A 48 25.97 -16.54 -1.48
CA ALA A 48 25.33 -17.78 -1.93
C ALA A 48 26.16 -18.50 -3.00
N ASN A 49 25.83 -19.76 -3.29
CA ASN A 49 26.43 -20.51 -4.40
C ASN A 49 25.88 -20.09 -5.78
N LYS A 50 24.71 -19.43 -5.81
CA LYS A 50 24.01 -18.95 -7.02
C LYS A 50 23.40 -17.58 -6.79
N ALA A 51 23.06 -16.89 -7.87
CA ALA A 51 22.40 -15.59 -7.79
C ALA A 51 20.99 -15.76 -7.21
N LEU A 52 20.69 -15.03 -6.13
CA LEU A 52 19.43 -15.13 -5.41
C LEU A 52 18.42 -14.07 -5.90
N GLN A 53 17.18 -14.51 -6.12
CA GLN A 53 16.05 -13.61 -6.30
C GLN A 53 15.48 -13.28 -4.92
N ILE A 54 15.27 -11.98 -4.67
CA ILE A 54 14.78 -11.49 -3.39
C ILE A 54 13.82 -10.34 -3.59
N GLU A 55 12.83 -10.25 -2.72
CA GLU A 55 11.96 -9.09 -2.50
C GLU A 55 12.23 -8.50 -1.13
N THR A 56 12.01 -7.19 -0.98
CA THR A 56 12.28 -6.50 0.28
C THR A 56 11.01 -5.84 0.76
N PHE A 57 10.66 -6.06 2.02
CA PHE A 57 9.48 -5.48 2.63
C PHE A 57 9.89 -4.57 3.78
N LYS A 58 9.43 -3.32 3.73
CA LYS A 58 9.49 -2.38 4.86
C LYS A 58 8.12 -2.33 5.50
N ASN A 59 8.05 -2.50 6.81
CA ASN A 59 6.79 -2.38 7.52
C ASN A 59 6.30 -0.92 7.48
N GLU A 60 5.18 -0.67 6.78
CA GLU A 60 4.60 0.68 6.65
C GLU A 60 3.82 1.11 7.92
N SER A 61 3.56 0.19 8.85
CA SER A 61 2.62 0.39 9.97
C SER A 61 3.19 1.12 11.20
N GLY A 62 4.15 2.03 11.02
CA GLY A 62 4.68 2.88 12.09
C GLY A 62 5.60 2.18 13.12
N SER A 63 5.82 0.88 12.99
CA SER A 63 6.82 0.10 13.76
C SER A 63 8.01 -0.26 12.84
N ASN A 64 8.84 0.74 12.55
CA ASN A 64 10.00 0.67 11.63
C ASN A 64 11.20 -0.17 12.15
N ASN A 65 10.96 -1.17 12.99
CA ASN A 65 12.05 -1.85 13.70
C ASN A 65 12.46 -3.18 13.05
N TYR A 66 12.01 -3.48 11.83
CA TYR A 66 12.49 -4.63 11.10
C TYR A 66 12.52 -4.41 9.59
N ILE A 67 13.47 -5.10 8.94
CA ILE A 67 13.60 -5.21 7.48
C ILE A 67 13.47 -6.70 7.15
N VAL A 68 12.60 -7.04 6.21
CA VAL A 68 12.45 -8.43 5.73
C VAL A 68 12.97 -8.54 4.30
N LEU A 69 13.85 -9.51 4.09
CA LEU A 69 14.21 -10.04 2.78
C LEU A 69 13.47 -11.36 2.58
N ASP A 70 12.64 -11.42 1.55
CA ASP A 70 11.94 -12.62 1.10
C ASP A 70 12.73 -13.27 -0.03
N PHE A 71 13.09 -14.54 0.11
CA PHE A 71 13.84 -15.28 -0.90
C PHE A 71 12.88 -15.98 -1.86
N ILE A 72 12.96 -15.61 -3.14
CA ILE A 72 12.11 -16.23 -4.17
C ILE A 72 12.73 -17.57 -4.59
N GLY A 73 11.97 -18.65 -4.41
CA GLY A 73 12.34 -20.02 -4.78
C GLY A 73 12.84 -20.86 -3.62
N ASP A 74 13.28 -22.08 -3.88
CA ASP A 74 13.81 -22.96 -2.83
C ASP A 74 15.28 -22.59 -2.52
N VAL A 75 15.47 -21.69 -1.55
CA VAL A 75 16.78 -21.31 -0.99
C VAL A 75 17.01 -22.06 0.32
N TYR A 76 18.24 -22.49 0.58
CA TYR A 76 18.58 -23.29 1.75
C TYR A 76 19.76 -22.70 2.53
N CYS A 77 19.82 -22.92 3.84
CA CYS A 77 20.95 -22.50 4.69
C CYS A 77 21.21 -23.48 5.85
N ASP A 78 22.47 -23.57 6.31
CA ASP A 78 22.86 -24.30 7.54
C ASP A 78 23.19 -23.35 8.71
N LEU A 79 23.07 -22.04 8.51
CA LEU A 79 23.38 -20.99 9.49
C LEU A 79 22.36 -20.92 10.64
N PRO A 80 22.75 -20.63 11.89
CA PRO A 80 21.85 -20.58 13.06
C PRO A 80 20.58 -19.75 12.81
N PRO A 81 19.41 -20.16 13.34
CA PRO A 81 18.13 -19.45 13.10
C PRO A 81 18.12 -18.02 13.65
N ILE A 82 18.98 -17.71 14.63
CA ILE A 82 19.15 -16.38 15.19
C ILE A 82 20.65 -16.07 15.21
N ILE A 83 21.03 -14.93 14.64
CA ILE A 83 22.39 -14.40 14.67
C ILE A 83 22.35 -13.08 15.44
N GLU A 84 22.92 -13.08 16.65
CA GLU A 84 23.03 -11.86 17.45
C GLU A 84 24.14 -10.96 16.90
N VAL A 85 23.78 -9.72 16.53
CA VAL A 85 24.74 -8.73 16.03
C VAL A 85 25.17 -7.83 17.18
N ASN A 86 24.19 -7.37 17.98
CA ASN A 86 24.35 -6.51 19.17
C ASN A 86 25.20 -5.24 18.96
N LYS A 87 25.51 -4.86 17.71
CA LYS A 87 26.40 -3.77 17.33
C LYS A 87 25.79 -2.94 16.19
N GLY A 88 25.97 -1.63 16.22
CA GLY A 88 25.34 -0.70 15.28
C GLY A 88 23.82 -0.64 15.45
N ILE A 89 23.10 -0.34 14.35
CA ILE A 89 21.64 -0.18 14.33
C ILE A 89 20.87 -1.51 14.29
N VAL A 90 21.54 -2.62 14.00
CA VAL A 90 20.94 -3.97 13.94
C VAL A 90 21.12 -4.67 15.28
N ASP A 91 20.02 -5.19 15.82
CA ASP A 91 20.00 -5.94 17.08
C ASP A 91 20.33 -7.41 16.83
N LYS A 92 19.50 -8.07 16.03
CA LYS A 92 19.62 -9.49 15.65
C LYS A 92 19.09 -9.73 14.25
N ILE A 93 19.60 -10.77 13.60
CA ILE A 93 19.02 -11.33 12.38
C ILE A 93 18.31 -12.64 12.71
N SER A 94 17.05 -12.76 12.28
CA SER A 94 16.29 -13.99 12.33
C SER A 94 16.20 -14.60 10.94
N LEU A 95 16.66 -15.85 10.81
CA LEU A 95 16.49 -16.68 9.62
C LEU A 95 15.24 -17.55 9.81
N ILE A 96 14.16 -17.22 9.10
CA ILE A 96 12.88 -17.92 9.19
C ILE A 96 12.92 -19.09 8.21
N ARG A 97 12.91 -20.30 8.77
CA ARG A 97 13.03 -21.55 8.03
C ARG A 97 11.66 -22.21 7.84
N GLY A 98 11.43 -22.81 6.68
CA GLY A 98 10.25 -23.66 6.45
C GLY A 98 10.41 -24.99 7.18
N GLU A 99 9.50 -25.31 8.10
CA GLU A 99 9.62 -26.44 9.04
C GLU A 99 9.73 -27.83 8.38
N GLU A 100 9.31 -27.98 7.11
CA GLU A 100 9.14 -29.30 6.47
C GLU A 100 10.15 -29.63 5.36
N LYS A 101 10.99 -28.67 4.95
CA LYS A 101 11.89 -28.84 3.78
C LYS A 101 13.35 -28.83 4.21
N LYS A 102 13.88 -30.02 4.51
CA LYS A 102 15.28 -30.27 4.80
C LYS A 102 15.93 -31.05 3.66
N ILE A 103 17.12 -30.62 3.25
CA ILE A 103 17.97 -31.37 2.32
C ILE A 103 19.32 -31.66 2.97
N THR A 104 19.90 -32.83 2.68
CA THR A 104 21.22 -33.21 3.19
C THR A 104 22.20 -33.26 2.01
N ILE A 105 23.23 -32.41 2.05
CA ILE A 105 24.27 -32.32 1.01
C ILE A 105 25.62 -32.46 1.70
N PHE A 106 26.48 -33.37 1.23
CA PHE A 106 27.80 -33.65 1.83
C PHE A 106 27.76 -33.85 3.36
N SER A 107 26.76 -34.60 3.85
CA SER A 107 26.57 -34.88 5.29
C SER A 107 26.25 -33.66 6.16
N LYS A 108 25.93 -32.51 5.56
CA LYS A 108 25.39 -31.34 6.24
C LYS A 108 23.91 -31.18 5.93
N ASP A 109 23.19 -30.72 6.94
CA ASP A 109 21.76 -30.50 6.88
C ASP A 109 21.46 -29.03 6.57
N TYR A 110 20.75 -28.79 5.48
CA TYR A 110 20.31 -27.47 5.07
C TYR A 110 18.80 -27.37 5.18
N TYR A 111 18.33 -26.23 5.67
CA TYR A 111 16.92 -25.94 5.90
C TYR A 111 16.46 -24.90 4.88
N ALA A 112 15.26 -25.09 4.31
CA ALA A 112 14.64 -24.10 3.45
C ALA A 112 14.52 -22.75 4.20
N LEU A 113 14.96 -21.68 3.55
CA LEU A 113 15.00 -20.32 4.08
C LEU A 113 13.99 -19.48 3.31
N ASP A 114 12.90 -19.12 3.97
CA ASP A 114 11.84 -18.31 3.36
C ASP A 114 12.18 -16.82 3.53
N PHE A 115 12.50 -16.41 4.77
CA PHE A 115 12.74 -15.00 5.08
C PHE A 115 14.00 -14.79 5.91
N LEU A 116 14.65 -13.64 5.69
CA LEU A 116 15.62 -13.05 6.60
C LEU A 116 15.05 -11.76 7.16
N ALA A 117 14.88 -11.69 8.48
CA ALA A 117 14.40 -10.52 9.18
C ALA A 117 15.52 -9.88 10.02
N ALA A 118 15.94 -8.67 9.64
CA ALA A 118 16.88 -7.87 10.43
C ALA A 118 16.09 -7.00 11.41
N ASN A 119 16.20 -7.27 12.71
CA ASN A 119 15.62 -6.46 13.77
C ASN A 119 16.52 -5.26 14.06
N LEU A 120 15.92 -4.08 14.15
CA LEU A 120 16.61 -2.81 14.30
C LEU A 120 16.36 -2.22 15.69
N LYS A 121 17.40 -1.65 16.28
CA LYS A 121 17.31 -0.92 17.57
C LYS A 121 16.59 0.41 17.41
N ASN A 122 16.71 1.05 16.24
CA ASN A 122 16.10 2.32 15.89
C ASN A 122 15.59 2.29 14.45
N PRO A 123 14.60 3.13 14.07
CA PRO A 123 14.17 3.28 12.68
C PRO A 123 15.34 3.60 11.74
N ALA A 124 15.48 2.79 10.70
CA ALA A 124 16.56 2.88 9.71
C ALA A 124 16.02 3.02 8.29
N ASP A 125 16.83 3.60 7.40
CA ASP A 125 16.67 3.41 5.96
C ASP A 125 17.66 2.35 5.48
N TYR A 126 17.32 1.68 4.38
CA TYR A 126 18.14 0.62 3.83
C TYR A 126 18.21 0.70 2.32
N ASP A 127 19.26 0.11 1.78
CA ASP A 127 19.45 -0.10 0.35
C ASP A 127 19.92 -1.54 0.11
N VAL A 128 19.40 -2.16 -0.95
CA VAL A 128 19.75 -3.54 -1.32
C VAL A 128 20.37 -3.54 -2.70
N SER A 129 21.62 -4.01 -2.75
CA SER A 129 22.34 -4.20 -4.01
C SER A 129 22.66 -5.66 -4.23
N LYS A 130 22.49 -6.14 -5.47
CA LYS A 130 22.83 -7.50 -5.89
C LYS A 130 24.07 -7.47 -6.77
N ASN A 131 25.09 -8.23 -6.41
CA ASN A 131 26.29 -8.40 -7.21
C ASN A 131 26.59 -9.89 -7.41
N GLY A 132 26.02 -10.46 -8.47
CA GLY A 132 26.16 -11.89 -8.77
C GLY A 132 25.53 -12.75 -7.67
N THR A 133 26.37 -13.46 -6.92
CA THR A 133 25.97 -14.36 -5.83
C THR A 133 25.99 -13.71 -4.45
N ILE A 134 26.25 -12.40 -4.38
CA ILE A 134 26.28 -11.63 -3.13
C ILE A 134 25.11 -10.64 -3.13
N ILE A 135 24.35 -10.64 -2.03
CA ILE A 135 23.37 -9.60 -1.72
C ILE A 135 23.93 -8.75 -0.59
N ASP A 136 24.03 -7.45 -0.83
CA ASP A 136 24.44 -6.47 0.17
C ASP A 136 23.21 -5.69 0.63
N LEU A 137 22.87 -5.81 1.92
CA LEU A 137 21.86 -5.02 2.60
C LEU A 137 22.57 -3.96 3.46
N ASN A 138 22.56 -2.71 2.98
CA ASN A 138 23.16 -1.58 3.66
C ASN A 138 22.09 -0.89 4.52
N ILE A 139 22.25 -0.90 5.83
CA ILE A 139 21.32 -0.32 6.80
C ILE A 139 22.01 0.84 7.49
N GLY A 140 21.36 2.00 7.49
CA GLY A 140 21.87 3.20 8.17
C GLY A 140 20.78 3.96 8.92
N PRO A 141 21.17 4.87 9.82
CA PRO A 141 20.21 5.74 10.49
C PRO A 141 19.33 6.42 9.44
N ALA A 142 18.04 6.59 9.74
CA ALA A 142 17.08 7.26 8.87
C ALA A 142 17.47 8.74 8.66
N GLN A 143 18.47 8.99 7.81
CA GLN A 143 18.88 10.31 7.41
C GLN A 143 17.81 10.86 6.47
N ILE A 144 16.91 11.65 7.06
CA ILE A 144 16.08 12.70 6.46
C ILE A 144 15.93 12.51 4.95
N ARG A 145 14.82 11.88 4.54
CA ARG A 145 14.31 11.71 3.16
C ARG A 145 14.28 13.00 2.29
N ALA A 146 14.83 14.12 2.75
CA ALA A 146 14.97 15.35 2.00
C ALA A 146 16.11 15.33 0.97
N ALA A 147 17.25 14.67 1.22
CA ALA A 147 18.42 14.81 0.34
C ALA A 147 18.35 13.94 -0.95
N LYS A 148 18.00 12.66 -0.84
CA LYS A 148 17.96 11.73 -2.01
C LYS A 148 16.75 11.91 -2.92
N THR A 149 15.60 12.37 -2.41
CA THR A 149 14.43 12.71 -3.25
C THR A 149 14.71 13.93 -4.13
N ILE A 150 15.62 14.82 -3.72
CA ILE A 150 16.05 15.97 -4.52
C ILE A 150 16.96 15.51 -5.68
N GLU A 151 17.92 14.61 -5.46
CA GLU A 151 18.77 14.09 -6.54
C GLU A 151 18.01 13.25 -7.58
N LYS A 152 17.07 12.40 -7.16
CA LYS A 152 16.26 11.61 -8.10
C LYS A 152 15.31 12.50 -8.93
N LYS A 153 14.74 13.56 -8.32
CA LYS A 153 13.96 14.58 -9.06
C LYS A 153 14.82 15.45 -9.98
N ILE A 154 16.09 15.71 -9.66
CA ILE A 154 17.02 16.45 -10.54
C ILE A 154 17.45 15.60 -11.75
N ILE A 155 17.56 14.28 -11.60
CA ILE A 155 17.93 13.36 -12.70
C ILE A 155 16.73 13.05 -13.62
N GLU A 156 15.50 12.91 -13.07
CA GLU A 156 14.27 12.71 -13.86
C GLU A 156 13.71 14.00 -14.49
N ALA A 157 14.12 15.19 -14.02
CA ALA A 157 13.70 16.48 -14.59
C ALA A 157 14.56 16.96 -15.78
N LYS A 158 15.27 16.07 -16.48
CA LYS A 158 15.78 16.36 -17.84
C LYS A 158 14.70 16.00 -18.87
N PRO A 159 13.98 16.98 -19.47
CA PRO A 159 12.89 16.64 -20.36
C PRO A 159 13.41 16.20 -21.73
N GLN A 160 13.05 14.97 -22.12
CA GLN A 160 13.01 14.57 -23.52
C GLN A 160 11.87 15.33 -24.23
N VAL A 161 12.14 16.56 -24.66
CA VAL A 161 11.22 17.30 -25.52
C VAL A 161 11.38 16.81 -26.96
N LYS A 162 10.32 16.19 -27.49
CA LYS A 162 10.20 15.83 -28.91
C LYS A 162 10.39 17.08 -29.78
N LYS A 163 11.10 16.92 -30.90
CA LYS A 163 11.58 18.02 -31.78
C LYS A 163 10.48 18.92 -32.35
N GLU A 164 9.21 18.52 -32.28
CA GLU A 164 8.08 19.25 -32.89
C GLU A 164 7.47 20.30 -31.93
N GLU A 165 7.33 20.01 -30.63
CA GLU A 165 6.84 21.00 -29.65
C GLU A 165 7.82 22.18 -29.42
N LYS A 166 9.12 21.97 -29.66
CA LYS A 166 10.12 23.04 -29.56
C LYS A 166 9.96 24.15 -30.60
N LYS A 167 9.33 23.89 -31.75
CA LYS A 167 9.09 24.92 -32.76
C LYS A 167 7.87 25.78 -32.41
N GLU A 168 6.83 25.17 -31.87
CA GLU A 168 5.59 25.85 -31.48
C GLU A 168 5.81 26.75 -30.27
N ILE A 169 6.49 26.26 -29.22
CA ILE A 169 6.86 27.06 -28.05
C ILE A 169 7.82 28.21 -28.42
N LYS A 170 8.72 28.01 -29.39
CA LYS A 170 9.59 29.10 -29.88
C LYS A 170 8.80 30.19 -30.60
N GLN A 171 7.74 29.83 -31.33
CA GLN A 171 6.88 30.79 -32.03
C GLN A 171 5.99 31.55 -31.05
N GLU A 172 5.46 30.86 -30.05
CA GLU A 172 4.61 31.44 -29.01
C GLU A 172 5.40 32.44 -28.15
N VAL A 173 6.60 32.06 -27.68
CA VAL A 173 7.50 32.94 -26.93
C VAL A 173 7.91 34.17 -27.76
N LYS A 174 8.13 34.00 -29.08
CA LYS A 174 8.44 35.14 -29.97
C LYS A 174 7.27 36.12 -30.06
N GLN A 175 6.03 35.63 -30.07
CA GLN A 175 4.84 36.49 -30.05
C GLN A 175 4.63 37.17 -28.69
N THR A 176 4.86 36.47 -27.57
CA THR A 176 4.71 37.05 -26.23
C THR A 176 5.75 38.13 -25.95
N VAL A 177 7.00 37.94 -26.40
CA VAL A 177 8.06 38.94 -26.27
C VAL A 177 7.74 40.19 -27.11
N LYS A 178 7.22 40.02 -28.34
CA LYS A 178 6.79 41.16 -29.19
C LYS A 178 5.63 41.95 -28.57
N GLN A 179 4.74 41.29 -27.82
CA GLN A 179 3.65 41.94 -27.09
C GLN A 179 4.11 42.63 -25.80
N ARG A 180 5.15 42.12 -25.12
CA ARG A 180 5.73 42.76 -23.93
C ARG A 180 6.53 44.02 -24.27
N VAL A 181 7.33 44.01 -25.34
CA VAL A 181 8.07 45.20 -25.79
C VAL A 181 7.12 46.35 -26.13
N LYS A 182 5.99 46.08 -26.80
CA LYS A 182 4.94 47.08 -27.08
C LYS A 182 4.20 47.60 -25.83
N ARG A 183 4.23 46.85 -24.72
CA ARG A 183 3.60 47.25 -23.44
C ARG A 183 4.55 48.06 -22.56
N GLU A 184 5.86 47.83 -22.65
CA GLU A 184 6.86 48.61 -21.91
C GLU A 184 7.14 49.97 -22.56
N GLU A 185 7.17 50.07 -23.89
CA GLU A 185 7.24 51.38 -24.59
C GLU A 185 6.05 52.30 -24.25
N LYS A 186 4.89 51.73 -23.87
CA LYS A 186 3.72 52.49 -23.39
C LYS A 186 3.77 52.89 -21.91
N LYS A 187 4.61 52.23 -21.10
CA LYS A 187 4.78 52.56 -19.67
C LYS A 187 5.78 53.68 -19.45
N ASP A 188 6.81 53.78 -20.28
CA ASP A 188 7.85 54.81 -20.14
C ASP A 188 7.33 56.23 -20.46
N ILE A 189 6.21 56.35 -21.19
CA ILE A 189 5.52 57.62 -21.43
C ILE A 189 4.75 58.12 -20.19
N ARG A 190 4.47 57.26 -19.20
CA ARG A 190 3.62 57.60 -18.02
C ARG A 190 4.39 57.89 -16.72
N ILE A 191 5.70 57.65 -16.65
CA ILE A 191 6.48 57.78 -15.40
C ILE A 191 7.23 59.13 -15.28
N ALA A 192 7.07 60.06 -16.23
CA ALA A 192 7.67 61.40 -16.15
C ALA A 192 6.95 62.41 -15.22
N ALA A 193 5.90 62.01 -14.49
CA ALA A 193 5.09 62.96 -13.71
C ALA A 193 4.68 62.42 -12.32
N ALA A 194 5.62 62.35 -11.37
CA ALA A 194 5.29 62.42 -9.93
C ALA A 194 6.54 62.73 -9.09
N ARG A 195 6.46 63.80 -8.28
CA ARG A 195 7.47 64.25 -7.31
C ARG A 195 7.49 63.38 -6.02
N PRO A 196 8.59 63.37 -5.24
CA PRO A 196 8.72 62.56 -4.03
C PRO A 196 8.42 63.35 -2.74
N ILE A 197 7.91 62.66 -1.70
CA ILE A 197 7.90 63.10 -0.30
C ILE A 197 8.36 61.92 0.59
N PRO A 198 9.11 62.16 1.69
CA PRO A 198 10.05 61.18 2.23
C PRO A 198 9.56 60.42 3.48
N ALA A 199 10.35 59.40 3.81
CA ALA A 199 10.18 58.43 4.88
C ALA A 199 10.43 58.96 6.31
N LYS A 200 9.74 58.35 7.28
CA LYS A 200 10.14 58.13 8.69
C LYS A 200 9.58 56.75 9.09
N LYS A 201 10.39 55.74 9.45
CA LYS A 201 10.88 55.37 10.82
C LYS A 201 9.86 55.62 11.93
N ALA A 202 9.68 54.84 12.99
CA ALA A 202 9.95 53.46 13.42
C ALA A 202 9.46 53.45 14.90
N GLU A 203 9.25 52.25 15.47
CA GLU A 203 9.36 51.91 16.90
C GLU A 203 8.19 52.09 17.91
N LEU A 204 7.97 50.95 18.62
CA LEU A 204 7.67 50.73 20.05
C LEU A 204 6.27 51.12 20.58
N SER A 205 5.80 50.60 21.71
CA SER A 205 5.65 49.24 22.25
C SER A 205 4.81 49.39 23.53
N LYS A 206 3.91 48.43 23.78
CA LYS A 206 3.42 47.93 25.09
C LYS A 206 2.59 48.83 26.04
N GLU A 207 1.86 48.08 26.88
CA GLU A 207 1.16 48.40 28.15
C GLU A 207 -0.16 49.17 28.08
N GLU A 208 -1.13 49.01 28.98
CA GLU A 208 -1.68 47.93 29.82
C GLU A 208 -2.86 48.60 30.56
N LYS A 209 -3.86 47.82 30.97
CA LYS A 209 -4.72 48.02 32.15
C LYS A 209 -5.79 49.14 32.21
N THR A 210 -7.03 48.63 32.24
CA THR A 210 -8.11 48.86 33.24
C THR A 210 -8.63 50.28 33.53
N ARG A 211 -9.96 50.46 33.39
CA ARG A 211 -10.92 50.77 34.48
C ARG A 211 -12.28 51.24 33.91
N LYS A 212 -13.37 50.53 34.24
CA LYS A 212 -14.75 51.06 34.32
C LYS A 212 -14.89 51.88 35.63
N PRO A 213 -16.07 52.44 35.99
CA PRO A 213 -17.07 53.24 35.26
C PRO A 213 -17.41 54.54 36.05
N LYS A 214 -18.32 55.41 35.57
CA LYS A 214 -19.18 56.20 36.48
C LYS A 214 -20.36 56.89 35.80
N ARG A 215 -21.56 56.56 36.30
CA ARG A 215 -22.78 57.39 36.28
C ARG A 215 -22.51 58.71 36.98
N ILE A 216 -23.01 59.82 36.44
CA ILE A 216 -23.31 61.03 37.22
C ILE A 216 -24.73 61.47 36.91
N ARG A 217 -25.48 61.61 38.01
CA ARG A 217 -26.86 62.04 38.17
C ARG A 217 -26.79 63.50 38.65
N LYS A 218 -27.87 64.25 38.38
CA LYS A 218 -28.41 65.37 39.18
C LYS A 218 -27.85 66.80 39.02
N GLU A 219 -28.85 67.67 38.84
CA GLU A 219 -29.12 68.89 39.62
C GLU A 219 -28.52 70.24 39.18
N ARG A 220 -29.45 71.18 38.90
CA ARG A 220 -29.83 72.33 39.75
C ARG A 220 -29.64 73.75 39.17
N LYS A 221 -30.59 74.61 39.62
CA LYS A 221 -30.62 76.09 39.77
C LYS A 221 -31.02 76.85 38.50
N LYS A 222 -32.15 77.56 38.42
CA LYS A 222 -32.85 78.51 39.33
C LYS A 222 -31.99 79.75 39.70
N LYS A 223 -32.23 80.85 38.99
CA LYS A 223 -32.01 82.29 39.31
C LYS A 223 -32.92 83.04 38.33
N GLU A 224 -34.01 83.74 38.65
CA GLU A 224 -34.36 84.65 39.74
C GLU A 224 -33.40 85.84 39.90
N ARG A 225 -33.75 86.95 39.25
CA ARG A 225 -33.40 88.32 39.67
C ARG A 225 -34.62 89.23 39.46
N LYS A 226 -35.30 89.51 40.58
CA LYS A 226 -36.04 90.74 40.86
C LYS A 226 -35.04 91.88 41.16
N LYS A 227 -35.52 93.13 41.01
CA LYS A 227 -35.07 94.43 41.57
C LYS A 227 -34.91 95.46 40.43
N LYS A 228 -35.33 96.72 40.50
CA LYS A 228 -36.00 97.56 41.50
C LYS A 228 -36.23 98.93 40.81
N GLU A 229 -37.41 99.52 40.91
CA GLU A 229 -37.62 100.99 40.93
C GLU A 229 -36.85 101.62 42.13
N PRO A 230 -36.54 102.94 42.24
CA PRO A 230 -37.51 104.06 42.07
C PRO A 230 -37.02 105.48 41.67
N LYS A 231 -38.00 106.33 41.31
CA LYS A 231 -38.24 107.78 41.60
C LYS A 231 -37.06 108.75 41.86
N GLU A 232 -37.03 109.85 41.09
CA GLU A 232 -36.70 111.23 41.55
C GLU A 232 -37.14 112.23 40.46
N LYS A 233 -38.27 112.96 40.56
CA LYS A 233 -38.52 114.26 41.24
C LYS A 233 -37.50 115.36 40.93
N ALA A 234 -37.90 116.33 40.09
CA ALA A 234 -37.52 117.73 40.29
C ALA A 234 -38.70 118.66 39.93
N LYS A 235 -39.33 119.19 40.98
CA LYS A 235 -40.14 120.41 40.99
C LYS A 235 -39.18 121.62 41.02
N VAL A 236 -39.42 122.63 40.18
CA VAL A 236 -39.04 124.04 40.44
C VAL A 236 -40.20 124.87 39.87
N LYS A 237 -41.23 125.27 40.63
CA LYS A 237 -41.34 126.43 41.53
C LYS A 237 -40.87 127.77 40.93
N THR A 238 -41.85 128.54 40.45
CA THR A 238 -42.19 129.92 40.82
C THR A 238 -41.10 130.99 41.07
N LYS A 239 -41.44 132.18 40.57
CA LYS A 239 -41.07 133.56 40.98
C LYS A 239 -39.79 134.15 40.40
N GLU A 240 -39.95 135.26 39.67
CA GLU A 240 -39.34 136.58 39.93
C GLU A 240 -39.80 137.55 38.80
N GLU A 241 -40.85 138.36 39.03
CA GLU A 241 -40.69 139.82 39.27
C GLU A 241 -39.50 140.20 40.17
N PRO A 242 -38.78 141.29 39.85
CA PRO A 242 -39.02 142.51 40.63
C PRO A 242 -38.86 143.86 39.87
N LYS A 243 -39.80 144.77 40.21
CA LYS A 243 -39.60 146.14 40.74
C LYS A 243 -38.81 147.20 39.93
N ARG A 244 -39.58 148.17 39.43
CA ARG A 244 -39.65 149.60 39.84
C ARG A 244 -38.36 150.32 40.31
N LYS A 245 -38.10 151.46 39.66
CA LYS A 245 -37.67 152.79 40.18
C LYS A 245 -38.29 153.82 39.20
N GLU A 246 -39.24 154.74 39.48
CA GLU A 246 -39.39 155.77 40.54
C GLU A 246 -38.06 156.55 40.67
N ILE A 247 -37.92 157.85 40.35
CA ILE A 247 -38.47 159.03 41.06
C ILE A 247 -38.17 160.35 40.26
N ALA A 248 -39.19 161.22 40.19
CA ALA A 248 -39.29 162.70 40.30
C ALA A 248 -38.55 163.77 39.45
N ALA A 249 -39.35 164.86 39.29
CA ALA A 249 -39.05 166.30 39.33
C ALA A 249 -38.25 166.89 38.15
N SER A 250 -38.88 167.66 37.26
CA SER A 250 -39.30 169.07 37.37
C SER A 250 -38.34 169.94 36.57
N ASP A 251 -38.76 170.38 35.38
CA ASP A 251 -38.84 171.80 35.05
C ASP A 251 -39.45 171.99 33.66
N ARG A 252 -40.38 172.93 33.57
CA ARG A 252 -41.00 173.41 32.31
C ARG A 252 -39.91 174.04 31.44
N PRO A 253 -39.99 173.85 30.11
CA PRO A 253 -40.53 174.94 29.30
C PRO A 253 -41.56 174.46 28.28
N ALA A 254 -42.54 175.31 27.98
CA ALA A 254 -43.59 175.06 27.01
C ALA A 254 -43.01 174.88 25.59
N TYR A 255 -43.17 173.68 25.01
CA TYR A 255 -42.89 173.34 23.60
C TYR A 255 -43.91 172.25 23.14
N PRO A 256 -44.19 172.09 21.84
CA PRO A 256 -45.54 171.86 21.29
C PRO A 256 -46.07 170.42 21.41
N ILE A 257 -47.39 170.29 21.60
CA ILE A 257 -48.20 169.06 21.81
C ILE A 257 -48.09 168.00 20.68
N ASP A 258 -47.57 168.36 19.50
CA ASP A 258 -47.49 167.45 18.35
C ASP A 258 -46.51 166.27 18.53
N LYS A 259 -45.56 166.33 19.47
CA LYS A 259 -44.51 165.30 19.62
C LYS A 259 -44.95 164.08 20.45
N ILE A 260 -45.81 164.25 21.46
CA ILE A 260 -46.26 163.17 22.36
C ILE A 260 -47.27 162.25 21.66
N VAL A 261 -48.17 162.83 20.86
CA VAL A 261 -49.10 162.06 20.04
C VAL A 261 -48.33 161.22 19.02
N GLN A 262 -47.23 161.76 18.47
CA GLN A 262 -46.32 161.01 17.58
C GLN A 262 -45.58 159.88 18.30
N ASP A 263 -45.18 160.04 19.57
CA ASP A 263 -44.49 159.00 20.33
C ASP A 263 -45.44 157.87 20.78
N VAL A 264 -46.69 158.17 21.18
CA VAL A 264 -47.71 157.13 21.49
C VAL A 264 -48.19 156.43 20.22
N ILE A 265 -48.27 157.15 19.09
CA ILE A 265 -48.51 156.53 17.78
C ILE A 265 -47.35 155.60 17.43
N LYS A 266 -46.09 156.00 17.63
CA LYS A 266 -44.93 155.14 17.42
C LYS A 266 -44.92 153.91 18.33
N GLU A 267 -45.26 154.05 19.61
CA GLU A 267 -45.28 152.93 20.54
C GLU A 267 -46.44 151.97 20.22
N LYS A 268 -47.60 152.50 19.82
CA LYS A 268 -48.71 151.70 19.30
C LYS A 268 -48.35 151.03 17.97
N GLU A 269 -47.68 151.71 17.06
CA GLU A 269 -47.17 151.15 15.79
C GLU A 269 -46.10 150.09 16.05
N GLN A 270 -45.25 150.28 17.06
CA GLN A 270 -44.27 149.30 17.50
C GLN A 270 -44.95 148.08 18.13
N THR A 271 -45.97 148.28 18.96
CA THR A 271 -46.73 147.18 19.57
C THR A 271 -47.54 146.44 18.50
N ILE A 272 -48.11 147.15 17.52
CA ILE A 272 -48.75 146.54 16.35
C ILE A 272 -47.73 145.74 15.55
N SER A 273 -46.51 146.27 15.36
CA SER A 273 -45.43 145.55 14.69
C SER A 273 -44.96 144.32 15.48
N GLU A 274 -44.96 144.37 16.81
CA GLU A 274 -44.64 143.22 17.67
C GLU A 274 -45.78 142.21 17.68
N ILE A 275 -47.04 142.64 17.68
CA ILE A 275 -48.22 141.78 17.56
C ILE A 275 -48.25 141.12 16.18
N ASP A 276 -47.93 141.86 15.11
CA ASP A 276 -47.83 141.32 13.76
C ASP A 276 -46.64 140.36 13.63
N GLY A 277 -45.52 140.65 14.30
CA GLY A 277 -44.36 139.77 14.41
C GLY A 277 -44.68 138.48 15.15
N LEU A 278 -45.32 138.57 16.31
CA LEU A 278 -45.78 137.44 17.12
C LEU A 278 -46.89 136.66 16.40
N SER A 279 -47.80 137.32 15.68
CA SER A 279 -48.81 136.67 14.86
C SER A 279 -48.16 135.91 13.70
N SER A 280 -47.08 136.46 13.14
CA SER A 280 -46.25 135.78 12.13
C SER A 280 -45.51 134.58 12.74
N GLU A 281 -44.99 134.68 13.96
CA GLU A 281 -44.37 133.55 14.68
C GLU A 281 -45.38 132.48 15.07
N VAL A 282 -46.60 132.85 15.50
CA VAL A 282 -47.67 131.90 15.81
C VAL A 282 -48.09 131.16 14.54
N LYS A 283 -48.27 131.86 13.42
CA LYS A 283 -48.51 131.22 12.12
C LYS A 283 -47.38 130.26 11.75
N LYS A 284 -46.12 130.66 11.97
CA LYS A 284 -44.96 129.81 11.70
C LYS A 284 -44.93 128.58 12.62
N MET A 285 -45.26 128.72 13.90
CA MET A 285 -45.35 127.61 14.84
C MET A 285 -46.54 126.69 14.53
N GLU A 286 -47.68 127.22 14.08
CA GLU A 286 -48.82 126.44 13.59
C GLU A 286 -48.43 125.64 12.35
N GLU A 287 -47.69 126.25 11.42
CA GLU A 287 -47.13 125.57 10.25
C GLU A 287 -46.14 124.46 10.66
N GLU A 288 -45.21 124.73 11.58
CA GLU A 288 -44.25 123.74 12.11
C GLU A 288 -44.94 122.59 12.87
N LEU A 289 -46.01 122.89 13.62
CA LEU A 289 -46.82 121.90 14.33
C LEU A 289 -47.58 121.03 13.34
N ASN A 290 -48.22 121.62 12.33
CA ASN A 290 -48.90 120.88 11.26
C ASN A 290 -47.92 120.00 10.47
N MET A 291 -46.70 120.49 10.22
CA MET A 291 -45.63 119.70 9.61
C MET A 291 -45.20 118.53 10.51
N SER A 292 -44.97 118.78 11.80
CA SER A 292 -44.60 117.74 12.77
C SER A 292 -45.69 116.69 12.96
N GLN A 293 -46.97 117.10 12.97
CA GLN A 293 -48.11 116.19 13.00
C GLN A 293 -48.22 115.36 11.71
N GLY A 294 -47.90 115.96 10.57
CA GLY A 294 -47.77 115.24 9.29
C GLY A 294 -46.63 114.21 9.31
N GLU A 295 -45.50 114.55 9.93
CA GLU A 295 -44.38 113.62 10.14
C GLU A 295 -44.72 112.50 11.11
N GLN A 296 -45.40 112.81 12.23
CA GLN A 296 -45.88 111.81 13.18
C GLN A 296 -46.83 110.82 12.49
N SER A 297 -47.78 111.32 11.70
CA SER A 297 -48.71 110.46 10.93
C SER A 297 -47.96 109.57 9.92
N LYS A 298 -46.89 110.10 9.29
CA LYS A 298 -46.02 109.30 8.39
C LYS A 298 -45.25 108.21 9.16
N LEU A 299 -44.71 108.53 10.32
CA LEU A 299 -43.97 107.58 11.16
C LEU A 299 -44.88 106.50 11.73
N GLU A 300 -46.09 106.85 12.18
CA GLU A 300 -47.10 105.88 12.62
C GLU A 300 -47.46 104.91 11.50
N GLY A 301 -47.68 105.41 10.28
CA GLY A 301 -47.91 104.55 9.10
C GLY A 301 -46.70 103.67 8.75
N GLN A 302 -45.46 104.13 8.99
CA GLN A 302 -44.27 103.29 8.84
C GLN A 302 -44.18 102.22 9.93
N ILE A 303 -44.51 102.55 11.17
CA ILE A 303 -44.55 101.62 12.30
C ILE A 303 -45.57 100.51 12.06
N GLU A 304 -46.77 100.83 11.57
CA GLU A 304 -47.77 99.82 11.20
C GLU A 304 -47.26 98.88 10.10
N LYS A 305 -46.64 99.43 9.05
CA LYS A 305 -46.01 98.63 7.99
C LYS A 305 -44.91 97.71 8.53
N ILE A 306 -44.09 98.20 9.47
CA ILE A 306 -43.05 97.39 10.11
C ILE A 306 -43.67 96.28 10.97
N MET A 307 -44.72 96.58 11.74
CA MET A 307 -45.41 95.59 12.57
C MET A 307 -46.08 94.50 11.72
N SER A 308 -46.71 94.85 10.60
CA SER A 308 -47.28 93.90 9.66
C SER A 308 -46.19 92.99 9.06
N ARG A 309 -45.08 93.57 8.58
CA ARG A 309 -43.93 92.81 8.07
C ARG A 309 -43.30 91.91 9.15
N LEU A 310 -43.26 92.36 10.40
CA LEU A 310 -42.75 91.56 11.52
C LEU A 310 -43.64 90.34 11.78
N GLY A 311 -44.96 90.49 11.66
CA GLY A 311 -45.93 89.39 11.72
C GLY A 311 -45.69 88.36 10.62
N GLU A 312 -45.58 88.80 9.36
CA GLU A 312 -45.29 87.93 8.21
C GLU A 312 -43.97 87.17 8.38
N ILE A 313 -42.90 87.87 8.82
CA ILE A 313 -41.60 87.26 9.08
C ILE A 313 -41.71 86.17 10.16
N LYS A 314 -42.50 86.42 11.21
CA LYS A 314 -42.72 85.46 12.28
C LYS A 314 -43.43 84.21 11.76
N ASP A 315 -44.47 84.37 10.96
CA ASP A 315 -45.21 83.23 10.39
C ASP A 315 -44.33 82.40 9.45
N ILE A 316 -43.52 83.07 8.61
CA ILE A 316 -42.52 82.41 7.76
C ILE A 316 -41.50 81.66 8.62
N LEU A 317 -41.01 82.28 9.69
CA LEU A 317 -40.05 81.64 10.60
C LEU A 317 -40.64 80.38 11.24
N ASP A 318 -41.87 80.45 11.73
CA ASP A 318 -42.58 79.30 12.32
C ASP A 318 -42.79 78.18 11.28
N GLU A 319 -43.12 78.53 10.04
CA GLU A 319 -43.21 77.56 8.95
C GLU A 319 -41.86 76.90 8.65
N LYS A 320 -40.77 77.69 8.59
CA LYS A 320 -39.41 77.17 8.37
C LYS A 320 -38.95 76.27 9.51
N VAL A 321 -39.30 76.60 10.76
CA VAL A 321 -39.03 75.75 11.94
C VAL A 321 -39.78 74.43 11.81
N LYS A 322 -41.09 74.45 11.51
CA LYS A 322 -41.88 73.22 11.28
C LYS A 322 -41.28 72.36 10.16
N ARG A 323 -40.82 72.98 9.07
CA ARG A 323 -40.17 72.26 7.97
C ARG A 323 -38.82 71.67 8.38
N LYS A 324 -38.02 72.39 9.16
CA LYS A 324 -36.75 71.90 9.72
C LYS A 324 -36.98 70.67 10.60
N ASP A 325 -38.01 70.68 11.44
CA ASP A 325 -38.31 69.54 12.33
C ASP A 325 -38.73 68.31 11.52
N LYS A 326 -39.58 68.47 10.50
CA LYS A 326 -39.93 67.38 9.56
C LYS A 326 -38.71 66.82 8.83
N LEU A 327 -37.80 67.68 8.39
CA LEU A 327 -36.56 67.24 7.73
C LEU A 327 -35.64 66.51 8.71
N THR A 328 -35.58 66.95 9.96
CA THR A 328 -34.80 66.29 11.02
C THR A 328 -35.31 64.87 11.26
N GLY A 329 -36.62 64.68 11.38
CA GLY A 329 -37.22 63.34 11.50
C GLY A 329 -36.91 62.44 10.29
N ARG A 330 -37.02 62.96 9.06
CA ARG A 330 -36.64 62.20 7.84
C ARG A 330 -35.16 61.81 7.82
N ILE A 331 -34.27 62.67 8.34
CA ILE A 331 -32.85 62.35 8.45
C ILE A 331 -32.64 61.22 9.46
N GLU A 332 -33.31 61.26 10.61
CA GLU A 332 -33.25 60.20 11.63
C GLU A 332 -33.74 58.85 11.09
N ASP A 333 -34.83 58.83 10.31
CA ASP A 333 -35.33 57.63 9.64
C ASP A 333 -34.32 57.08 8.62
N LEU A 334 -33.73 57.94 7.80
CA LEU A 334 -32.71 57.54 6.82
C LEU A 334 -31.45 56.99 7.49
N VAL A 335 -31.02 57.60 8.60
CA VAL A 335 -29.90 57.09 9.40
C VAL A 335 -30.23 55.71 9.99
N SER A 336 -31.46 55.50 10.44
CA SER A 336 -31.93 54.21 10.96
C SER A 336 -31.93 53.14 9.87
N LYS A 337 -32.49 53.42 8.69
CA LYS A 337 -32.44 52.52 7.53
C LYS A 337 -31.02 52.19 7.09
N LYS A 338 -30.12 53.17 7.07
CA LYS A 338 -28.69 52.94 6.75
C LYS A 338 -28.04 51.94 7.72
N ARG A 339 -28.40 51.98 9.00
CA ARG A 339 -27.90 51.01 10.00
C ARG A 339 -28.46 49.60 9.75
N GLU A 340 -29.70 49.48 9.30
CA GLU A 340 -30.30 48.18 8.93
C GLU A 340 -29.62 47.59 7.69
N TYR A 341 -29.39 48.39 6.64
CA TYR A 341 -28.63 47.94 5.47
C TYR A 341 -27.24 47.43 5.83
N ALA A 342 -26.54 48.12 6.74
CA ALA A 342 -25.23 47.66 7.22
C ALA A 342 -25.29 46.35 8.01
N LYS A 343 -26.42 46.02 8.65
CA LYS A 343 -26.63 44.71 9.29
C LYS A 343 -26.90 43.63 8.23
N LEU A 344 -27.78 43.93 7.27
CA LEU A 344 -28.14 43.01 6.20
C LEU A 344 -26.92 42.66 5.32
N GLU A 345 -26.05 43.63 5.05
CA GLU A 345 -24.79 43.40 4.34
C GLU A 345 -23.88 42.40 5.07
N LYS A 346 -23.81 42.49 6.40
CA LYS A 346 -23.04 41.53 7.21
C LYS A 346 -23.66 40.13 7.17
N GLU A 347 -24.98 40.04 7.27
CA GLU A 347 -25.70 38.76 7.15
C GLU A 347 -25.51 38.14 5.76
N PHE A 348 -25.61 38.94 4.70
CA PHE A 348 -25.38 38.51 3.33
C PHE A 348 -23.96 37.97 3.13
N ASN A 349 -22.94 38.67 3.63
CA ASN A 349 -21.55 38.22 3.57
C ASN A 349 -21.36 36.91 4.35
N SER A 350 -21.99 36.75 5.51
CA SER A 350 -21.94 35.51 6.29
C SER A 350 -22.61 34.34 5.55
N ILE A 351 -23.77 34.58 4.92
CA ILE A 351 -24.47 33.56 4.11
C ILE A 351 -23.63 33.17 2.90
N SER A 352 -23.00 34.13 2.21
CA SER A 352 -22.13 33.84 1.08
C SER A 352 -20.94 32.96 1.49
N GLN A 353 -20.32 33.24 2.63
CA GLN A 353 -19.23 32.41 3.17
C GLN A 353 -19.68 30.98 3.47
N LYS A 354 -20.84 30.82 4.12
CA LYS A 354 -21.41 29.49 4.39
C LYS A 354 -21.74 28.73 3.11
N ARG A 355 -22.23 29.42 2.08
CA ARG A 355 -22.50 28.79 0.78
C ARG A 355 -21.21 28.27 0.16
N ASP A 356 -20.13 29.04 0.19
CA ASP A 356 -18.84 28.60 -0.37
C ASP A 356 -18.25 27.42 0.40
N GLU A 357 -18.44 27.37 1.73
CA GLU A 357 -18.05 26.23 2.56
C GLU A 357 -18.83 24.96 2.21
N ILE A 358 -20.16 25.05 2.11
CA ILE A 358 -21.02 23.94 1.71
C ILE A 358 -20.67 23.44 0.30
N THR A 359 -20.34 24.34 -0.63
CA THR A 359 -19.92 23.94 -1.99
C THR A 359 -18.64 23.10 -1.95
N ARG A 360 -17.64 23.50 -1.15
CA ARG A 360 -16.40 22.71 -1.00
C ARG A 360 -16.66 21.36 -0.37
N GLU A 361 -17.49 21.31 0.67
CA GLU A 361 -17.85 20.04 1.31
C GLU A 361 -18.57 19.10 0.33
N ALA A 362 -19.44 19.63 -0.52
CA ALA A 362 -20.11 18.86 -1.56
C ALA A 362 -19.12 18.29 -2.60
N ASP A 363 -18.14 19.09 -3.03
CA ASP A 363 -17.10 18.65 -3.96
C ASP A 363 -16.21 17.55 -3.36
N ASP A 364 -15.84 17.69 -2.08
CA ASP A 364 -15.05 16.71 -1.33
C ASP A 364 -15.83 15.40 -1.15
N LEU A 365 -17.11 15.48 -0.76
CA LEU A 365 -17.99 14.32 -0.65
C LEU A 365 -18.16 13.59 -1.98
N ASN A 366 -18.31 14.34 -3.08
CA ASN A 366 -18.43 13.76 -4.41
C ASN A 366 -17.13 13.03 -4.84
N THR A 367 -15.97 13.64 -4.56
CA THR A 367 -14.66 13.01 -4.80
C THR A 367 -14.50 11.72 -4.00
N ASN A 368 -14.89 11.74 -2.72
CA ASN A 368 -14.88 10.56 -1.87
C ASN A 368 -15.84 9.47 -2.36
N ALA A 369 -17.03 9.84 -2.84
CA ALA A 369 -17.99 8.90 -3.40
C ALA A 369 -17.41 8.17 -4.64
N TYR A 370 -16.73 8.88 -5.54
CA TYR A 370 -16.04 8.25 -6.68
C TYR A 370 -14.90 7.33 -6.23
N ALA A 371 -14.10 7.74 -5.25
CA ALA A 371 -13.03 6.91 -4.72
C ALA A 371 -13.57 5.61 -4.09
N ILE A 372 -14.67 5.69 -3.33
CA ILE A 372 -15.35 4.54 -2.73
C ILE A 372 -15.91 3.63 -3.83
N LYS A 373 -16.55 4.19 -4.86
CA LYS A 373 -17.08 3.42 -5.99
C LYS A 373 -15.98 2.62 -6.70
N ASN A 374 -14.85 3.26 -7.01
CA ASN A 374 -13.72 2.58 -7.66
C ASN A 374 -13.13 1.46 -6.78
N LYS A 375 -13.07 1.67 -5.45
CA LYS A 375 -12.66 0.61 -4.51
C LYS A 375 -13.66 -0.56 -4.51
N LEU A 376 -14.95 -0.27 -4.54
CA LEU A 376 -15.99 -1.30 -4.60
C LEU A 376 -15.88 -2.13 -5.89
N ASP A 377 -15.69 -1.48 -7.03
CA ASP A 377 -15.48 -2.17 -8.32
C ASP A 377 -14.22 -3.05 -8.29
N GLY A 378 -13.14 -2.58 -7.63
CA GLY A 378 -11.93 -3.38 -7.41
C GLY A 378 -12.18 -4.63 -6.55
N ILE A 379 -12.88 -4.47 -5.42
CA ILE A 379 -13.25 -5.58 -4.52
C ILE A 379 -14.14 -6.61 -5.24
N GLU A 380 -15.05 -6.16 -6.10
CA GLU A 380 -15.91 -7.04 -6.91
C GLU A 380 -15.08 -7.91 -7.87
N LEU A 381 -14.03 -7.35 -8.47
CA LEU A 381 -13.12 -8.10 -9.34
C LEU A 381 -12.27 -9.10 -8.55
N GLU A 382 -11.71 -8.70 -7.40
CA GLU A 382 -10.95 -9.59 -6.52
C GLU A 382 -11.80 -10.76 -6.03
N LYS A 383 -13.06 -10.50 -5.66
CA LYS A 383 -14.01 -11.55 -5.26
C LYS A 383 -14.23 -12.58 -6.38
N LYS A 384 -14.38 -12.14 -7.63
CA LYS A 384 -14.54 -13.04 -8.79
C LYS A 384 -13.28 -13.89 -9.00
N ALA A 385 -12.10 -13.28 -8.93
CA ALA A 385 -10.84 -13.99 -9.07
C ALA A 385 -10.64 -15.05 -7.97
N LEU A 386 -10.98 -14.73 -6.71
CA LEU A 386 -10.92 -15.68 -5.60
C LEU A 386 -11.91 -16.84 -5.78
N GLN A 387 -13.11 -16.57 -6.31
CA GLN A 387 -14.08 -17.62 -6.60
C GLN A 387 -13.56 -18.60 -7.66
N GLU A 388 -12.97 -18.08 -8.76
CA GLU A 388 -12.37 -18.92 -9.81
C GLU A 388 -11.20 -19.77 -9.28
N GLN A 389 -10.37 -19.20 -8.40
CA GLN A 389 -9.30 -19.94 -7.73
C GLN A 389 -9.86 -21.05 -6.83
N MET A 390 -10.92 -20.78 -6.07
CA MET A 390 -11.57 -21.77 -5.20
C MET A 390 -12.16 -22.94 -6.01
N ASP A 391 -12.78 -22.65 -7.15
CA ASP A 391 -13.32 -23.66 -8.05
C ASP A 391 -12.19 -24.53 -8.66
N ALA A 392 -11.08 -23.91 -9.03
CA ALA A 392 -9.89 -24.61 -9.53
C ALA A 392 -9.25 -25.52 -8.48
N VAL A 393 -9.12 -25.03 -7.23
CA VAL A 393 -8.60 -25.83 -6.09
C VAL A 393 -9.52 -27.02 -5.81
N SER A 394 -10.84 -26.79 -5.80
CA SER A 394 -11.84 -27.84 -5.58
C SER A 394 -11.77 -28.92 -6.66
N SER A 395 -11.60 -28.53 -7.93
CA SER A 395 -11.39 -29.46 -9.05
C SER A 395 -10.11 -30.29 -8.90
N ARG A 396 -9.00 -29.66 -8.52
CA ARG A 396 -7.72 -30.35 -8.26
C ARG A 396 -7.84 -31.34 -7.11
N TYR A 397 -8.50 -30.95 -6.02
CA TYR A 397 -8.75 -31.83 -4.88
C TYR A 397 -9.53 -33.08 -5.29
N SER A 398 -10.59 -32.92 -6.10
CA SER A 398 -11.37 -34.08 -6.58
C SER A 398 -10.54 -35.02 -7.45
N LYS A 399 -9.64 -34.50 -8.30
CA LYS A 399 -8.75 -35.34 -9.12
C LYS A 399 -7.76 -36.12 -8.26
N ILE A 400 -7.09 -35.45 -7.32
CA ILE A 400 -6.14 -36.09 -6.39
C ILE A 400 -6.83 -37.17 -5.56
N LYS A 401 -8.05 -36.89 -5.08
CA LYS A 401 -8.84 -37.88 -4.32
C LYS A 401 -9.12 -39.14 -5.13
N ASN A 402 -9.50 -38.99 -6.40
CA ASN A 402 -9.76 -40.13 -7.28
C ASN A 402 -8.48 -40.92 -7.58
N GLU A 403 -7.37 -40.25 -7.91
CA GLU A 403 -6.08 -40.89 -8.15
C GLU A 403 -5.58 -41.66 -6.91
N TYR A 404 -5.82 -41.13 -5.71
CA TYR A 404 -5.49 -41.79 -4.46
C TYR A 404 -6.28 -43.10 -4.29
N GLU A 405 -7.59 -43.09 -4.50
CA GLU A 405 -8.42 -44.29 -4.41
C GLU A 405 -8.05 -45.33 -5.48
N GLU A 406 -7.74 -44.90 -6.71
CA GLU A 406 -7.24 -45.80 -7.77
C GLU A 406 -5.91 -46.46 -7.37
N LYS A 407 -4.94 -45.69 -6.87
CA LYS A 407 -3.66 -46.23 -6.39
C LYS A 407 -3.83 -47.17 -5.20
N LYS A 408 -4.77 -46.88 -4.30
CA LYS A 408 -5.11 -47.75 -3.18
C LYS A 408 -5.65 -49.10 -3.66
N GLN A 409 -6.59 -49.10 -4.60
CA GLN A 409 -7.12 -50.33 -5.21
C GLN A 409 -6.03 -51.12 -5.94
N LEU A 410 -5.14 -50.44 -6.68
CA LEU A 410 -4.02 -51.08 -7.37
C LEU A 410 -3.06 -51.75 -6.38
N LYS A 411 -2.77 -51.10 -5.25
CA LYS A 411 -1.95 -51.67 -4.18
C LYS A 411 -2.61 -52.92 -3.59
N GLU A 412 -3.91 -52.88 -3.29
CA GLU A 412 -4.66 -54.03 -2.77
C GLU A 412 -4.64 -55.20 -3.76
N SER A 413 -4.79 -54.94 -5.06
CA SER A 413 -4.67 -55.97 -6.11
C SER A 413 -3.27 -56.57 -6.16
N ALA A 414 -2.22 -55.73 -6.14
CA ALA A 414 -0.83 -56.20 -6.18
C ALA A 414 -0.47 -57.06 -4.96
N VAL A 415 -1.00 -56.74 -3.77
CA VAL A 415 -0.81 -57.56 -2.57
C VAL A 415 -1.42 -58.96 -2.77
N LYS A 416 -2.66 -59.05 -3.29
CA LYS A 416 -3.30 -60.35 -3.58
C LYS A 416 -2.53 -61.17 -4.61
N ASP A 417 -1.96 -60.52 -5.63
CA ASP A 417 -1.13 -61.18 -6.64
C ASP A 417 0.17 -61.74 -6.02
N ILE A 418 0.81 -60.98 -5.14
CA ILE A 418 2.01 -61.41 -4.40
C ILE A 418 1.68 -62.61 -3.50
N GLU A 419 0.57 -62.55 -2.76
CA GLU A 419 0.12 -63.68 -1.91
C GLU A 419 -0.12 -64.94 -2.75
N THR A 420 -0.79 -64.80 -3.90
CA THR A 420 -1.06 -65.92 -4.81
C THR A 420 0.23 -66.52 -5.38
N ARG A 421 1.17 -65.67 -5.82
CA ARG A 421 2.48 -66.13 -6.32
C ARG A 421 3.31 -66.79 -5.23
N SER A 422 3.26 -66.27 -4.01
CA SER A 422 3.98 -66.83 -2.87
C SER A 422 3.50 -68.25 -2.54
N LYS A 423 2.17 -68.48 -2.58
CA LYS A 423 1.60 -69.83 -2.41
C LYS A 423 2.10 -70.80 -3.49
N LYS A 424 2.05 -70.40 -4.77
CA LYS A 424 2.58 -71.21 -5.88
C LYS A 424 4.08 -71.51 -5.75
N PHE A 425 4.85 -70.55 -5.25
CA PHE A 425 6.27 -70.75 -5.02
C PHE A 425 6.53 -71.82 -3.95
N GLU A 426 5.77 -71.80 -2.85
CA GLU A 426 5.88 -72.84 -1.81
C GLU A 426 5.42 -74.21 -2.31
N GLU A 427 4.37 -74.27 -3.13
CA GLU A 427 3.94 -75.50 -3.80
C GLU A 427 5.05 -76.08 -4.71
N MET A 428 5.67 -75.26 -5.56
CA MET A 428 6.79 -75.69 -6.41
C MET A 428 7.99 -76.16 -5.59
N LYS A 429 8.29 -75.50 -4.47
CA LYS A 429 9.37 -75.89 -3.57
C LYS A 429 9.12 -77.28 -2.97
N GLN A 430 7.89 -77.56 -2.53
CA GLN A 430 7.51 -78.90 -2.04
C GLN A 430 7.59 -79.97 -3.13
N GLU A 431 7.22 -79.64 -4.38
CA GLU A 431 7.40 -80.55 -5.52
C GLU A 431 8.88 -80.85 -5.79
N LEU A 432 9.75 -79.84 -5.70
CA LEU A 432 11.19 -80.01 -5.86
C LEU A 432 11.76 -80.96 -4.81
N GLU A 433 11.39 -80.79 -3.53
CA GLU A 433 11.81 -81.69 -2.44
C GLU A 433 11.37 -83.15 -2.66
N LYS A 434 10.17 -83.36 -3.23
CA LYS A 434 9.69 -84.70 -3.61
C LYS A 434 10.50 -85.29 -4.75
N ILE A 435 10.84 -84.49 -5.76
CA ILE A 435 11.67 -84.94 -6.89
C ILE A 435 13.07 -85.33 -6.40
N ASP A 436 13.68 -84.53 -5.54
CA ASP A 436 15.00 -84.83 -4.96
C ASP A 436 14.96 -86.14 -4.15
N SER A 437 13.94 -86.33 -3.32
CA SER A 437 13.75 -87.58 -2.58
C SER A 437 13.60 -88.80 -3.50
N ARG A 438 12.86 -88.65 -4.61
CA ARG A 438 12.70 -89.72 -5.61
C ARG A 438 14.01 -90.03 -6.34
N LYS A 439 14.79 -89.00 -6.66
CA LYS A 439 16.13 -89.14 -7.26
C LYS A 439 17.05 -89.94 -6.34
N GLU A 440 17.14 -89.59 -5.06
CA GLU A 440 17.95 -90.35 -4.09
C GLU A 440 17.52 -91.81 -3.96
N SER A 441 16.20 -92.07 -3.98
CA SER A 441 15.67 -93.44 -3.98
C SER A 441 16.09 -94.23 -5.22
N LEU A 442 16.00 -93.61 -6.41
CA LEU A 442 16.40 -94.25 -7.67
C LEU A 442 17.92 -94.50 -7.72
N GLU A 443 18.73 -93.58 -7.20
CA GLU A 443 20.18 -93.78 -7.12
C GLU A 443 20.56 -94.96 -6.22
N LYS A 444 19.83 -95.20 -5.13
CA LYS A 444 20.00 -96.41 -4.30
C LYS A 444 19.61 -97.68 -5.06
N GLU A 445 18.46 -97.67 -5.72
CA GLU A 445 17.97 -98.81 -6.51
C GLU A 445 18.94 -99.18 -7.64
N ILE A 446 19.53 -98.18 -8.30
CA ILE A 446 20.58 -98.40 -9.32
C ILE A 446 21.81 -99.09 -8.70
N LYS A 447 22.31 -98.63 -7.55
CA LYS A 447 23.46 -99.26 -6.87
C LYS A 447 23.19 -100.72 -6.48
N ASP A 448 21.98 -101.00 -5.99
CA ASP A 448 21.58 -102.35 -5.62
C ASP A 448 21.50 -103.27 -6.86
N LEU A 449 20.95 -102.77 -7.97
CA LEU A 449 20.92 -103.50 -9.25
C LEU A 449 22.33 -103.75 -9.80
N GLU A 450 23.23 -102.76 -9.73
CA GLU A 450 24.63 -102.92 -10.14
C GLU A 450 25.38 -103.96 -9.29
N ALA A 451 25.11 -104.02 -7.97
CA ALA A 451 25.68 -105.05 -7.10
C ALA A 451 25.17 -106.44 -7.48
N ARG A 452 23.86 -106.59 -7.68
CA ARG A 452 23.25 -107.85 -8.09
C ARG A 452 23.72 -108.32 -9.46
N SER A 453 23.94 -107.41 -10.41
CA SER A 453 24.52 -107.73 -11.72
C SER A 453 25.92 -108.33 -11.57
N ARG A 454 26.78 -107.72 -10.74
CA ARG A 454 28.13 -108.24 -10.46
C ARG A 454 28.10 -109.62 -9.80
N ASP A 455 27.18 -109.84 -8.86
CA ASP A 455 27.02 -111.16 -8.23
C ASP A 455 26.62 -112.23 -9.23
N LEU A 456 25.65 -111.94 -10.11
CA LEU A 456 25.23 -112.85 -11.18
C LEU A 456 26.35 -113.11 -12.19
N GLU A 457 27.14 -112.10 -12.55
CA GLU A 457 28.33 -112.27 -13.40
C GLU A 457 29.35 -113.22 -12.76
N ASN A 458 29.59 -113.10 -11.45
CA ASN A 458 30.46 -113.99 -10.70
C ASN A 458 29.92 -115.42 -10.62
N GLU A 459 28.61 -115.60 -10.42
CA GLU A 459 27.98 -116.93 -10.45
C GLU A 459 28.08 -117.58 -11.83
N MET A 460 27.83 -116.81 -12.89
CA MET A 460 27.99 -117.27 -14.28
C MET A 460 29.43 -117.71 -14.58
N ALA A 461 30.43 -116.97 -14.09
CA ALA A 461 31.83 -117.36 -14.20
C ALA A 461 32.11 -118.70 -13.50
N LYS A 462 31.64 -118.89 -12.25
CA LYS A 462 31.78 -120.15 -11.51
C LYS A 462 31.11 -121.34 -12.21
N ILE A 463 29.90 -121.14 -12.74
CA ILE A 463 29.17 -122.17 -13.50
C ILE A 463 29.95 -122.54 -14.76
N LYS A 464 30.47 -121.54 -15.48
CA LYS A 464 31.28 -121.75 -16.68
C LYS A 464 32.55 -122.56 -16.38
N ASP A 465 33.25 -122.26 -15.29
CA ASP A 465 34.44 -123.00 -14.85
C ASP A 465 34.08 -124.44 -14.46
N SER A 466 33.00 -124.62 -13.69
CA SER A 466 32.50 -125.94 -13.31
C SER A 466 32.10 -126.78 -14.55
N LEU A 467 31.46 -126.17 -15.53
CA LEU A 467 31.11 -126.82 -16.80
C LEU A 467 32.36 -127.22 -17.58
N GLY A 468 33.38 -126.36 -17.61
CA GLY A 468 34.69 -126.65 -18.19
C GLY A 468 35.34 -127.88 -17.54
N ASN A 469 35.37 -127.93 -16.20
CA ASN A 469 35.90 -129.06 -15.44
C ASN A 469 35.11 -130.36 -15.71
N LYS A 470 33.77 -130.30 -15.71
CA LYS A 470 32.93 -131.47 -16.01
C LYS A 470 33.15 -131.98 -17.43
N ASN A 471 33.27 -131.09 -18.42
CA ASN A 471 33.59 -131.48 -19.80
C ASN A 471 34.96 -132.15 -19.90
N ALA A 472 35.97 -131.67 -19.16
CA ALA A 472 37.28 -132.32 -19.08
C ALA A 472 37.17 -133.74 -18.49
N SER A 473 36.45 -133.91 -17.37
CA SER A 473 36.20 -135.23 -16.78
C SER A 473 35.42 -136.17 -17.71
N VAL A 474 34.43 -135.67 -18.45
CA VAL A 474 33.71 -136.47 -19.46
C VAL A 474 34.66 -136.91 -20.58
N SER A 475 35.55 -136.04 -21.04
CA SER A 475 36.57 -136.39 -22.04
C SER A 475 37.55 -137.46 -21.52
N GLU A 476 37.97 -137.38 -20.26
CA GLU A 476 38.79 -138.41 -19.62
C GLU A 476 38.06 -139.75 -19.48
N LEU A 477 36.82 -139.73 -18.98
CA LEU A 477 35.99 -140.93 -18.88
C LEU A 477 35.74 -141.56 -20.26
N GLN A 478 35.57 -140.75 -21.31
CA GLN A 478 35.44 -141.25 -22.67
C GLN A 478 36.71 -141.99 -23.11
N LYS A 479 37.89 -141.43 -22.84
CA LYS A 479 39.19 -142.08 -23.13
C LYS A 479 39.35 -143.39 -22.34
N GLU A 480 38.95 -143.42 -21.07
CA GLU A 480 38.97 -144.65 -20.27
C GLU A 480 38.00 -145.70 -20.81
N TYR A 481 36.78 -145.29 -21.18
CA TYR A 481 35.80 -146.17 -21.81
C TYR A 481 36.37 -146.78 -23.10
N ASP A 482 36.99 -145.97 -23.97
CA ASP A 482 37.60 -146.44 -25.21
C ASP A 482 38.74 -147.44 -24.93
N ARG A 483 39.58 -147.18 -23.92
CA ARG A 483 40.65 -148.11 -23.48
C ARG A 483 40.09 -149.42 -22.93
N LEU A 484 39.08 -149.35 -22.06
CA LEU A 484 38.41 -150.52 -21.49
C LEU A 484 37.74 -151.35 -22.56
N LYS A 485 37.10 -150.71 -23.53
CA LYS A 485 36.51 -151.37 -24.70
C LYS A 485 37.56 -152.13 -25.51
N GLN A 486 38.69 -151.49 -25.83
CA GLN A 486 39.82 -152.15 -26.51
C GLN A 486 40.39 -153.32 -25.69
N ALA A 487 40.57 -153.15 -24.38
CA ALA A 487 41.05 -154.21 -23.50
C ALA A 487 40.07 -155.40 -23.45
N LEU A 488 38.76 -155.14 -23.42
CA LEU A 488 37.72 -156.15 -23.48
C LEU A 488 37.75 -156.91 -24.81
N GLU A 489 37.82 -156.20 -25.94
CA GLU A 489 37.97 -156.81 -27.27
C GLU A 489 39.23 -157.71 -27.34
N SER A 490 40.34 -157.25 -26.77
CA SER A 490 41.57 -158.05 -26.64
C SER A 490 41.39 -159.29 -25.76
N SER A 491 40.75 -159.15 -24.60
CA SER A 491 40.47 -160.28 -23.69
C SER A 491 39.53 -161.31 -24.32
N VAL A 492 38.50 -160.88 -25.05
CA VAL A 492 37.60 -161.78 -25.81
C VAL A 492 38.39 -162.54 -26.87
N THR A 493 39.30 -161.86 -27.57
CA THR A 493 40.19 -162.50 -28.55
C THR A 493 41.10 -163.54 -27.90
N GLN A 494 41.71 -163.22 -26.76
CA GLN A 494 42.50 -164.17 -25.97
C GLN A 494 41.68 -165.35 -25.48
N GLN A 495 40.44 -165.12 -25.04
CA GLN A 495 39.54 -166.19 -24.59
C GLN A 495 39.18 -167.13 -25.74
N LEU A 496 38.88 -166.60 -26.94
CA LEU A 496 38.67 -167.40 -28.15
C LEU A 496 39.91 -168.23 -28.50
N GLU A 497 41.11 -167.66 -28.35
CA GLU A 497 42.37 -168.36 -28.59
C GLU A 497 42.57 -169.51 -27.58
N VAL A 498 42.29 -169.27 -26.30
CA VAL A 498 42.34 -170.30 -25.24
C VAL A 498 41.28 -171.37 -25.48
N GLU A 499 40.07 -171.00 -25.89
CA GLU A 499 38.99 -171.95 -26.19
C GLU A 499 39.33 -172.83 -27.41
N ASN A 500 39.96 -172.25 -28.43
CA ASN A 500 40.49 -172.99 -29.57
C ASN A 500 41.60 -173.95 -29.14
N LYS A 501 42.57 -173.49 -28.34
CA LYS A 501 43.62 -174.36 -27.77
C LYS A 501 43.01 -175.48 -26.95
N TYR A 502 42.04 -175.19 -26.07
CA TYR A 502 41.33 -176.22 -25.31
C TYR A 502 40.61 -177.22 -26.21
N ARG A 503 39.97 -176.76 -27.30
CA ARG A 503 39.32 -177.63 -28.28
C ARG A 503 40.34 -178.52 -28.99
N GLU A 504 41.48 -177.98 -29.39
CA GLU A 504 42.61 -178.72 -29.96
C GLU A 504 43.13 -179.77 -28.97
N THR A 505 43.49 -179.37 -27.75
CA THR A 505 43.99 -180.27 -26.70
C THR A 505 42.95 -181.33 -26.33
N LYS A 506 41.65 -180.99 -26.31
CA LYS A 506 40.57 -181.95 -26.07
C LYS A 506 40.42 -182.93 -27.24
N SER A 507 40.55 -182.46 -28.48
CA SER A 507 40.55 -183.31 -29.67
C SER A 507 41.75 -184.26 -29.68
N GLU A 508 42.94 -183.77 -29.32
CA GLU A 508 44.15 -184.57 -29.11
C GLU A 508 43.93 -185.60 -28.00
N TYR A 509 43.37 -185.20 -26.85
CA TYR A 509 43.03 -186.12 -25.77
C TYR A 509 42.03 -187.19 -26.20
N GLU A 510 40.96 -186.85 -26.93
CA GLU A 510 39.99 -187.83 -27.45
C GLU A 510 40.59 -188.71 -28.56
N ASN A 511 41.57 -188.22 -29.32
CA ASN A 511 42.34 -189.05 -30.25
C ASN A 511 43.23 -190.03 -29.49
N ILE A 512 44.01 -189.56 -28.50
CA ILE A 512 44.84 -190.39 -27.63
C ILE A 512 43.98 -191.42 -26.89
N LYS A 513 42.84 -191.01 -26.35
CA LYS A 513 41.88 -191.89 -25.68
C LYS A 513 41.32 -192.94 -26.64
N ARG A 514 40.95 -192.57 -27.87
CA ARG A 514 40.56 -193.54 -28.91
C ARG A 514 41.70 -194.48 -29.33
N GLU A 515 42.94 -194.00 -29.40
CA GLU A 515 44.10 -194.84 -29.63
C GLU A 515 44.34 -195.80 -28.47
N MET A 516 44.14 -195.34 -27.23
CA MET A 516 44.23 -196.14 -26.01
C MET A 516 43.11 -197.18 -25.95
N ASP A 517 41.88 -196.83 -26.31
CA ASP A 517 40.73 -197.76 -26.43
C ASP A 517 40.93 -198.78 -27.57
N ARG A 518 41.61 -198.41 -28.67
CA ARG A 518 42.05 -199.38 -29.71
C ARG A 518 43.17 -200.30 -29.23
N PHE A 519 44.06 -199.79 -28.39
CA PHE A 519 45.14 -200.58 -27.77
C PHE A 519 44.59 -201.59 -26.76
N LEU A 520 43.54 -201.23 -26.03
CA LEU A 520 42.92 -202.06 -24.99
C LEU A 520 41.87 -203.08 -25.52
N ASN A 521 41.41 -202.94 -26.77
CA ASN A 521 40.48 -203.87 -27.43
C ASN A 521 41.13 -204.78 -28.49
N LYS A 522 42.45 -204.98 -28.37
CA LYS A 522 43.24 -206.03 -29.03
C LYS A 522 43.89 -206.88 -27.96
#